data_AF-A0A3D3R8P1-F1
#
_entry.id   AF-A0A3D3R8P1-F1
#
_cell.length_a   1.000
_cell.length_b   1.000
_cell.length_c   1.000
_cell.angle_alpha   90.00
_cell.angle_beta   90.00
_cell.angle_gamma   90.00
#
_symmetry.space_group_name_H-M   'P 1'
#
loop_
_entity.id
_entity.type
_entity.pdbx_description
1 polymer ?
#
loop_
_entity_poly.entity_id
_entity_poly.type
_entity_poly.pdbx_seq_one_letter_code
_entity_poly.pdbx_strand_id
1 'polypeptide(L)'
;MILMIRFCLLSLLGIITLFQPVFAVEATKPAEPSREGIQFFESKIRPVLVNECYECHSLDAKKNNKLEGELLLDSGPAMLKGGDTGATIVPGDPQKSLLMAAIRHESFEMPPKNKLSDQVIADFEKWIQMGAPDPRDGKVPELKTEK
;
A
#
# COMPACT_ATOMS: atom_id res chain seq x y z
N MET A 1 -53.62 1.32 56.82
CA MET A 1 -54.54 2.45 56.58
C MET A 1 -53.68 3.68 56.41
N ILE A 2 -53.53 4.39 55.30
CA ILE A 2 -54.33 4.70 54.10
C ILE A 2 -53.28 5.29 53.11
N LEU A 3 -53.10 4.72 51.93
CA LEU A 3 -53.56 5.27 50.63
C LEU A 3 -52.65 6.42 50.12
N MET A 4 -51.69 6.21 49.21
CA MET A 4 -51.81 5.94 47.76
C MET A 4 -51.93 7.22 46.91
N ILE A 5 -51.15 7.24 45.81
CA ILE A 5 -51.32 7.97 44.52
C ILE A 5 -50.54 9.30 44.28
N ARG A 6 -49.49 9.12 43.46
CA ARG A 6 -49.09 9.83 42.21
C ARG A 6 -48.83 11.35 42.27
N PHE A 7 -47.73 11.80 41.65
CA PHE A 7 -47.77 12.47 40.35
C PHE A 7 -46.35 12.78 39.81
N CYS A 8 -46.23 12.61 38.49
CA CYS A 8 -45.31 13.25 37.55
C CYS A 8 -43.80 13.16 37.77
N LEU A 9 -43.24 12.14 37.10
CA LEU A 9 -42.13 12.29 36.16
C LEU A 9 -42.10 13.66 35.46
N LEU A 10 -40.88 14.07 35.08
CA LEU A 10 -40.48 15.15 34.17
C LEU A 10 -39.97 16.42 34.88
N SER A 11 -38.67 16.41 35.19
CA SER A 11 -37.86 17.61 34.98
C SER A 11 -36.73 17.21 34.06
N LEU A 12 -36.80 17.74 32.83
CA LEU A 12 -35.84 17.50 31.76
C LEU A 12 -34.44 17.83 32.26
N LEU A 13 -33.55 16.83 32.31
CA LEU A 13 -32.12 17.06 32.22
C LEU A 13 -31.88 17.74 30.87
N GLY A 14 -31.51 19.01 30.91
CA GLY A 14 -31.16 19.79 29.74
C GLY A 14 -30.12 19.04 28.92
N ILE A 15 -30.50 18.66 27.69
CA ILE A 15 -29.57 18.13 26.70
C ILE A 15 -28.67 19.31 26.33
N ILE A 16 -27.51 19.38 26.98
CA ILE A 16 -26.40 20.22 26.53
C ILE A 16 -25.96 19.60 25.22
N THR A 17 -26.51 20.08 24.10
CA THR A 17 -26.01 19.75 22.78
C THR A 17 -24.60 20.33 22.69
N LEU A 18 -23.61 19.50 23.02
CA LEU A 18 -22.21 19.77 22.75
C LEU A 18 -22.09 19.95 21.23
N PHE A 19 -22.12 21.20 20.79
CA PHE A 19 -21.82 21.59 19.42
C PHE A 19 -20.33 21.35 19.23
N GLN A 20 -19.97 20.10 18.92
CA GLN A 20 -18.60 19.73 18.61
C GLN A 20 -18.24 20.45 17.32
N PRO A 21 -17.17 21.27 17.29
CA PRO A 21 -16.69 21.82 16.04
C PRO A 21 -16.26 20.64 15.15
N VAL A 22 -16.96 20.48 14.04
CA VAL A 22 -16.54 19.57 12.97
C VAL A 22 -15.29 20.19 12.37
N PHE A 23 -14.12 19.74 12.82
CA PHE A 23 -12.87 20.05 12.14
C PHE A 23 -12.94 19.39 10.77
N ALA A 24 -13.05 20.21 9.72
CA ALA A 24 -12.88 19.76 8.36
C ALA A 24 -11.44 19.26 8.21
N VAL A 25 -11.28 17.93 8.10
CA VAL A 25 -10.01 17.33 7.71
C VAL A 25 -9.83 17.65 6.24
N GLU A 26 -8.99 18.64 5.93
CA GLU A 26 -8.56 18.89 4.56
C GLU A 26 -7.82 17.66 4.06
N ALA A 27 -8.42 16.97 3.09
CA ALA A 27 -7.80 15.85 2.42
C ALA A 27 -6.61 16.36 1.61
N THR A 28 -5.39 16.14 2.10
CA THR A 28 -4.16 16.44 1.38
C THR A 28 -4.15 15.62 0.09
N LYS A 29 -4.24 16.30 -1.05
CA LYS A 29 -4.14 15.67 -2.37
C LYS A 29 -2.78 14.95 -2.46
N PRO A 30 -2.71 13.71 -2.99
CA PRO A 30 -1.43 13.03 -3.17
C PRO A 30 -0.49 13.94 -3.95
N ALA A 31 0.72 14.18 -3.41
CA ALA A 31 1.70 14.99 -4.09
C ALA A 31 2.13 14.26 -5.38
N GLU A 32 2.14 14.98 -6.50
CA GLU A 32 2.73 14.48 -7.74
C GLU A 32 4.18 14.04 -7.48
N PRO A 33 4.63 12.92 -8.04
CA PRO A 33 5.97 12.40 -7.80
C PRO A 33 7.02 13.45 -8.20
N SER A 34 7.96 13.74 -7.30
CA SER A 34 9.01 14.72 -7.56
C SER A 34 9.93 14.26 -8.69
N ARG A 35 10.52 15.22 -9.41
CA ARG A 35 11.47 14.93 -10.49
C ARG A 35 12.65 14.09 -9.99
N GLU A 36 13.14 14.41 -8.81
CA GLU A 36 14.24 13.68 -8.14
C GLU A 36 13.83 12.25 -7.82
N GLY A 37 12.57 12.07 -7.38
CA GLY A 37 11.99 10.75 -7.12
C GLY A 37 11.89 9.89 -8.36
N ILE A 38 11.38 10.45 -9.46
CA ILE A 38 11.31 9.76 -10.76
C ILE A 38 12.71 9.36 -11.23
N GLN A 39 13.69 10.26 -11.16
CA GLN A 39 15.07 9.93 -11.55
C GLN A 39 15.68 8.83 -10.67
N PHE A 40 15.40 8.85 -9.38
CA PHE A 40 15.84 7.81 -8.45
C PHE A 40 15.23 6.45 -8.83
N PHE A 41 13.92 6.41 -9.07
CA PHE A 41 13.23 5.20 -9.51
C PHE A 41 13.82 4.63 -10.81
N GLU A 42 13.98 5.46 -11.84
CA GLU A 42 14.50 5.03 -13.14
C GLU A 42 15.95 4.51 -13.07
N SER A 43 16.79 5.13 -12.23
CA SER A 43 18.22 4.79 -12.16
C SER A 43 18.56 3.68 -11.16
N LYS A 44 17.76 3.52 -10.09
CA LYS A 44 18.06 2.59 -8.98
C LYS A 44 17.07 1.45 -8.85
N ILE A 45 15.79 1.69 -9.11
CA ILE A 45 14.72 0.74 -8.78
C ILE A 45 14.29 -0.06 -10.01
N ARG A 46 13.91 0.62 -11.10
CA ARG A 46 13.43 -0.04 -12.32
C ARG A 46 14.39 -1.11 -12.85
N PRO A 47 15.72 -0.88 -12.92
CA PRO A 47 16.63 -1.91 -13.43
C PRO A 47 16.59 -3.19 -12.61
N VAL A 48 16.44 -3.07 -11.29
CA VAL A 48 16.34 -4.23 -10.39
C VAL A 48 15.00 -4.93 -10.56
N LEU A 49 13.89 -4.18 -10.63
CA LEU A 49 12.57 -4.76 -10.90
C LEU A 49 12.54 -5.57 -12.21
N VAL A 50 13.16 -5.02 -13.27
CA VAL A 50 13.26 -5.68 -14.58
C VAL A 50 14.05 -6.98 -14.50
N ASN A 51 15.21 -6.96 -13.83
CA ASN A 51 16.14 -8.08 -13.85
C ASN A 51 15.82 -9.16 -12.81
N GLU A 52 15.27 -8.78 -11.66
CA GLU A 52 15.15 -9.65 -10.49
C GLU A 52 13.69 -9.99 -10.14
N CYS A 53 12.70 -9.27 -10.69
CA CYS A 53 11.31 -9.42 -10.27
C CYS A 53 10.33 -9.78 -11.39
N TYR A 54 10.53 -9.26 -12.61
CA TYR A 54 9.51 -9.39 -13.67
C TYR A 54 9.33 -10.80 -14.23
N GLU A 55 10.30 -11.71 -14.06
CA GLU A 55 10.12 -13.09 -14.52
C GLU A 55 8.88 -13.75 -13.92
N CYS A 56 8.54 -13.39 -12.67
CA CYS A 56 7.40 -13.94 -11.93
C CYS A 56 6.32 -12.91 -11.59
N HIS A 57 6.65 -11.62 -11.51
CA HIS A 57 5.72 -10.57 -11.07
C HIS A 57 5.46 -9.49 -12.14
N SER A 58 5.08 -9.92 -13.34
CA SER A 58 4.75 -9.03 -14.45
C SER A 58 3.57 -9.53 -15.29
N LEU A 59 3.06 -8.67 -16.16
CA LEU A 59 2.07 -9.05 -17.15
C LEU A 59 2.59 -10.12 -18.12
N ASP A 60 3.89 -10.11 -18.41
CA ASP A 60 4.50 -11.14 -19.24
C ASP A 60 4.55 -12.48 -18.49
N ALA A 61 4.90 -12.47 -17.20
CA ALA A 61 4.82 -13.65 -16.34
C ALA A 61 3.41 -14.24 -16.35
N LYS A 62 2.37 -13.39 -16.25
CA LYS A 62 0.98 -13.81 -16.38
C LYS A 62 0.67 -14.48 -17.70
N LYS A 63 1.07 -13.87 -18.83
CA LYS A 63 0.84 -14.45 -20.17
C LYS A 63 1.50 -15.82 -20.33
N ASN A 64 2.60 -16.06 -19.62
CA ASN A 64 3.39 -17.28 -19.67
C ASN A 64 3.07 -18.27 -18.52
N ASN A 65 2.00 -18.05 -17.74
CA ASN A 65 1.62 -18.88 -16.58
C ASN A 65 2.74 -19.03 -15.52
N LYS A 66 3.52 -17.96 -15.32
CA LYS A 66 4.57 -17.83 -14.29
C LYS A 66 4.22 -16.81 -13.22
N LEU A 67 3.00 -16.27 -13.22
CA LEU A 67 2.61 -15.22 -12.27
C LEU A 67 2.54 -15.79 -10.85
N GLU A 68 3.24 -15.15 -9.93
CA GLU A 68 3.25 -15.55 -8.52
C GLU A 68 2.52 -14.50 -7.65
N GLY A 69 1.69 -15.00 -6.73
CA GLY A 69 0.98 -14.20 -5.71
C GLY A 69 0.01 -13.15 -6.26
N GLU A 70 -0.48 -13.32 -7.49
CA GLU A 70 -1.30 -12.33 -8.23
C GLU A 70 -0.70 -10.92 -8.20
N LEU A 71 0.63 -10.83 -8.14
CA LEU A 71 1.36 -9.58 -7.94
C LEU A 71 2.00 -9.10 -9.24
N LEU A 72 1.72 -7.84 -9.60
CA LEU A 72 2.32 -7.16 -10.75
C LEU A 72 3.18 -5.99 -10.28
N LEU A 73 4.48 -6.03 -10.61
CA LEU A 73 5.48 -5.00 -10.28
C LEU A 73 5.89 -4.16 -11.48
N ASP A 74 5.37 -4.48 -12.67
CA ASP A 74 5.67 -3.81 -13.94
C ASP A 74 4.81 -2.57 -14.23
N SER A 75 3.84 -2.27 -13.36
CA SER A 75 3.01 -1.06 -13.35
C SER A 75 2.98 -0.41 -11.96
N GLY A 76 3.06 0.92 -11.90
CA GLY A 76 2.95 1.67 -10.65
C GLY A 76 1.60 1.46 -9.95
N PRO A 77 0.46 1.70 -10.62
CA PRO A 77 -0.86 1.40 -10.07
C PRO A 77 -1.05 -0.04 -9.59
N ALA A 78 -0.52 -1.03 -10.32
CA ALA A 78 -0.67 -2.43 -9.94
C ALA A 78 0.17 -2.80 -8.71
N MET A 79 1.38 -2.23 -8.61
CA MET A 79 2.27 -2.39 -7.46
C MET A 79 1.69 -1.76 -6.18
N LEU A 80 0.97 -0.64 -6.30
CA LEU A 80 0.24 -0.03 -5.17
C LEU A 80 -1.01 -0.83 -4.78
N LYS A 81 -1.70 -1.44 -5.75
CA LYS A 81 -2.82 -2.35 -5.47
C LYS A 81 -2.37 -3.58 -4.69
N GLY A 82 -1.19 -4.10 -5.01
CA GLY A 82 -0.65 -5.31 -4.42
C GLY A 82 -1.28 -6.59 -4.98
N GLY A 83 -0.92 -7.73 -4.37
CA GLY A 83 -1.35 -9.07 -4.75
C GLY A 83 -2.24 -9.72 -3.69
N ASP A 84 -2.27 -11.05 -3.67
CA ASP A 84 -3.12 -11.84 -2.77
C ASP A 84 -2.84 -11.62 -1.28
N THR A 85 -1.63 -11.19 -0.95
CA THR A 85 -1.16 -10.96 0.43
C THR A 85 -1.39 -9.53 0.91
N GLY A 86 -1.98 -8.67 0.07
CA GLY A 86 -2.30 -7.29 0.38
C GLY A 86 -1.34 -6.29 -0.26
N ALA A 87 -1.26 -5.10 0.34
CA ALA A 87 -0.49 -3.98 -0.21
C ALA A 87 1.02 -4.28 -0.23
N THR A 88 1.59 -4.31 -1.44
CA THR A 88 3.02 -4.61 -1.62
C THR A 88 3.90 -3.46 -1.13
N ILE A 89 3.45 -2.23 -1.34
CA ILE A 89 4.15 -1.00 -0.94
C ILE A 89 3.19 -0.09 -0.19
N VAL A 90 3.67 0.44 0.93
CA VAL A 90 3.03 1.53 1.67
C VAL A 90 3.90 2.79 1.48
N PRO A 91 3.47 3.74 0.63
CA PRO A 91 4.25 4.96 0.37
C PRO A 91 4.61 5.70 1.66
N GLY A 92 5.91 5.99 1.84
CA GLY A 92 6.45 6.65 3.02
C GLY A 92 6.73 5.74 4.22
N ASP A 93 6.34 4.46 4.17
CA ASP A 93 6.53 3.51 5.29
C ASP A 93 7.13 2.18 4.81
N PRO A 94 8.47 2.08 4.73
CA PRO A 94 9.15 0.85 4.35
C PRO A 94 8.84 -0.32 5.28
N GLN A 95 8.59 -0.07 6.56
CA GLN A 95 8.48 -1.14 7.55
C GLN A 95 7.11 -1.80 7.52
N LYS A 96 6.11 -1.12 6.94
CA LYS A 96 4.80 -1.72 6.61
C LYS A 96 4.71 -2.24 5.18
N SER A 97 5.77 -2.11 4.39
CA SER A 97 5.77 -2.55 2.98
C SER A 97 6.20 -4.01 2.87
N LEU A 98 5.30 -4.88 2.36
CA LEU A 98 5.59 -6.31 2.20
C LEU A 98 6.78 -6.58 1.27
N LEU A 99 7.00 -5.71 0.28
CA LEU A 99 8.16 -5.79 -0.61
C LEU A 99 9.47 -5.79 0.19
N MET A 100 9.59 -4.96 1.24
CA MET A 100 10.80 -4.88 2.05
C MET A 100 11.06 -6.17 2.81
N ALA A 101 10.02 -6.75 3.43
CA ALA A 101 10.13 -8.03 4.12
C ALA A 101 10.53 -9.16 3.15
N ALA A 102 9.98 -9.14 1.93
CA ALA A 102 10.28 -10.14 0.91
C ALA A 102 11.73 -10.04 0.43
N ILE A 103 12.22 -8.86 0.02
CA ILE A 103 13.60 -8.70 -0.48
C ILE A 103 14.67 -8.83 0.63
N ARG A 104 14.29 -8.67 1.90
CA ARG A 104 15.15 -8.95 3.07
C ARG A 104 15.18 -10.43 3.45
N HIS A 105 14.30 -11.25 2.85
CA HIS A 105 14.07 -12.66 3.17
C HIS A 105 13.56 -12.87 4.61
N GLU A 106 12.68 -12.00 5.09
CA GLU A 106 12.10 -12.05 6.44
C GLU A 106 10.70 -12.69 6.46
N SER A 107 10.04 -12.84 5.30
CA SER A 107 8.68 -13.37 5.20
C SER A 107 8.53 -14.43 4.10
N PHE A 108 8.45 -13.99 2.84
CA PHE A 108 8.14 -14.84 1.69
C PHE A 108 9.42 -15.38 1.04
N GLU A 109 9.41 -16.66 0.67
CA GLU A 109 10.45 -17.23 -0.19
C GLU A 109 10.10 -16.91 -1.66
N MET A 110 10.85 -15.98 -2.25
CA MET A 110 10.78 -15.67 -3.67
C MET A 110 12.03 -16.25 -4.37
N PRO A 111 11.91 -16.95 -5.50
CA PRO A 111 12.95 -16.94 -6.51
C PRO A 111 13.13 -15.49 -7.03
N PRO A 112 14.37 -14.99 -7.28
CA PRO A 112 15.65 -15.72 -7.27
C PRO A 112 16.16 -16.05 -5.87
N LYS A 113 16.86 -17.19 -5.74
CA LYS A 113 17.34 -17.73 -4.45
C LYS A 113 18.38 -16.85 -3.75
N ASN A 114 19.02 -15.93 -4.47
CA ASN A 114 20.08 -15.09 -3.93
C ASN A 114 19.50 -13.76 -3.45
N LYS A 115 19.81 -13.43 -2.20
CA LYS A 115 19.45 -12.13 -1.63
C LYS A 115 20.10 -11.00 -2.44
N LEU A 116 19.34 -9.93 -2.67
CA LEU A 116 19.85 -8.69 -3.25
C LEU A 116 20.97 -8.12 -2.37
N SER A 117 21.85 -7.30 -2.96
CA SER A 117 22.90 -6.64 -2.18
C SER A 117 22.29 -5.66 -1.17
N ASP A 118 22.98 -5.44 -0.06
CA ASP A 118 22.52 -4.50 0.98
C ASP A 118 22.31 -3.08 0.43
N GLN A 119 23.12 -2.67 -0.56
CA GLN A 119 22.94 -1.38 -1.23
C GLN A 119 21.64 -1.32 -2.04
N VAL A 120 21.28 -2.39 -2.74
CA VAL A 120 20.01 -2.45 -3.48
C VAL A 120 18.83 -2.41 -2.51
N ILE A 121 18.89 -3.16 -1.41
CA ILE A 121 17.85 -3.15 -0.37
C ILE A 121 17.71 -1.74 0.23
N ALA A 122 18.82 -1.05 0.50
CA ALA A 122 18.82 0.33 1.00
C ALA A 122 18.23 1.31 -0.02
N ASP A 123 18.48 1.12 -1.32
CA ASP A 123 17.89 1.93 -2.37
C ASP A 123 16.36 1.75 -2.43
N PHE A 124 15.85 0.52 -2.29
CA PHE A 124 14.41 0.25 -2.18
C PHE A 124 13.79 0.91 -0.95
N GLU A 125 14.43 0.79 0.22
CA GLU A 125 13.97 1.42 1.45
C GLU A 125 13.88 2.93 1.28
N LYS A 126 14.93 3.57 0.75
CA LYS A 126 14.96 5.01 0.48
C LYS A 126 13.86 5.42 -0.50
N TRP A 127 13.68 4.68 -1.60
CA TRP A 127 12.64 4.99 -2.57
C TRP A 127 11.23 4.92 -1.97
N ILE A 128 10.94 3.93 -1.12
CA ILE A 128 9.67 3.84 -0.41
C ILE A 128 9.51 5.02 0.57
N GLN A 129 10.56 5.40 1.31
CA GLN A 129 10.54 6.58 2.18
C GLN A 129 10.22 7.87 1.41
N MET A 130 10.66 7.98 0.15
CA MET A 130 10.33 9.10 -0.74
C MET A 130 8.88 9.08 -1.26
N GLY A 131 8.05 8.13 -0.84
CA GLY A 131 6.68 7.97 -1.30
C GLY A 131 6.53 7.03 -2.49
N ALA A 132 7.53 6.19 -2.77
CA ALA A 132 7.57 5.27 -3.90
C ALA A 132 7.20 5.93 -5.26
N PRO A 133 7.83 7.07 -5.63
CA PRO A 133 7.52 7.76 -6.88
C PRO A 133 7.79 6.85 -8.08
N ASP A 134 6.79 6.69 -8.94
CA ASP A 134 6.82 5.81 -10.11
C ASP A 134 6.08 6.50 -11.27
N PRO A 135 6.77 6.81 -12.39
CA PRO A 135 6.16 7.49 -13.53
C PRO A 135 5.30 6.55 -14.39
N ARG A 136 5.22 5.25 -14.09
CA ARG A 136 4.46 4.28 -14.89
C ARG A 136 2.97 4.38 -14.55
N ASP A 137 2.19 4.95 -15.45
CA ASP A 137 0.74 5.11 -15.35
C ASP A 137 -0.07 3.91 -15.90
N GLY A 138 0.60 2.80 -16.19
CA GLY A 138 0.01 1.62 -16.81
C GLY A 138 -1.25 1.14 -16.07
N LYS A 139 -2.33 0.85 -16.83
CA LYS A 139 -3.60 0.37 -16.28
C LYS A 139 -3.39 -0.89 -15.43
N VAL A 140 -4.07 -0.96 -14.29
CA VAL A 140 -4.16 -2.19 -13.49
C VAL A 140 -4.98 -3.21 -14.27
N PRO A 141 -4.39 -4.33 -14.73
CA PRO A 141 -5.14 -5.39 -15.38
C PRO A 141 -6.08 -6.04 -14.37
N GLU A 142 -7.32 -6.31 -14.77
CA GLU A 142 -8.19 -7.21 -14.00
C GLU A 142 -7.59 -8.62 -14.09
N LEU A 143 -7.03 -9.09 -12.98
CA LEU A 143 -6.67 -10.48 -12.80
C LEU A 143 -7.97 -11.24 -12.55
N LYS A 144 -8.33 -12.13 -13.48
CA LYS A 144 -9.52 -12.98 -13.32
C LYS A 144 -9.19 -13.99 -12.24
N THR A 145 -9.78 -13.82 -11.05
CA THR A 145 -9.75 -14.83 -10.00
C THR A 145 -10.66 -15.97 -10.43
N GLU A 146 -10.12 -16.96 -11.13
CA GLU A 146 -10.81 -18.24 -11.26
C GLU A 146 -10.68 -18.94 -9.90
N LYS A 147 -11.80 -18.99 -9.20
CA LYS A 147 -11.94 -19.60 -7.87
C LYS A 147 -12.14 -21.11 -7.99
#